data_AF-A0A4Q3XWS6-F1
#
_entry.id   AF-A0A4Q3XWS6-F1
#
_cell.length_a   1.000
_cell.length_b   1.000
_cell.length_c   1.000
_cell.angle_alpha   90.00
_cell.angle_beta   90.00
_cell.angle_gamma   90.00
#
_symmetry.space_group_name_H-M   'P 1'
#
loop_
_entity.id
_entity.type
_entity.pdbx_description
1 polymer ?
#
loop_
_entity_poly.entity_id
_entity_poly.type
_entity_poly.pdbx_seq_one_letter_code
_entity_poly.pdbx_strand_id
1 'polypeptide(L)'
;MTTRRRKWPWPKRAIRESPRSVRPPIRQLPRRAKARGGDLEAGDASPVLRRGEYGVRGPSKDTSFLGGDAPDYDYVLYVDEAGDLGLKTGAEGGGASSKWFCLGGVVIARKFEAELVEWVRDLRFALHLGGGPGLHYKNLPRDLRVRACDLAAGLKMRGFVVASHKENMRGHENKRAAIRNGQQPFYNFMLRVLLERVTSCVAQSSERRFGEPRRLKVVLAQTGGVYYSQTLAYIELLKIQAEGHTTYLNAMEIDPRVLSIHLVEPVSAKTVAGCQLADLVTSAFNNALNPDGTAPLFNAPAEALAPIMARRNKISGEFGVQLLPWSKQIPDEFKPIFRSYGYRWG
;
A
#
# COMPACT_ATOMS: atom_id res chain seq x y z
N MET A 1 27.74 23.37 49.05
CA MET A 1 27.86 22.75 47.71
C MET A 1 26.53 22.91 46.97
N THR A 2 26.42 23.92 46.13
CA THR A 2 25.20 24.31 45.40
C THR A 2 25.52 24.36 43.91
N THR A 3 25.03 23.39 43.14
CA THR A 3 25.29 23.27 41.70
C THR A 3 24.29 24.11 40.89
N ARG A 4 24.77 25.26 40.39
CA ARG A 4 24.09 26.10 39.40
C ARG A 4 24.00 25.37 38.05
N ARG A 5 22.78 25.10 37.56
CA ARG A 5 22.55 24.73 36.15
C ARG A 5 22.63 25.99 35.26
N ARG A 6 23.61 26.04 34.36
CA ARG A 6 23.70 27.04 33.28
C ARG A 6 22.68 26.70 32.19
N LYS A 7 21.75 27.63 31.91
CA LYS A 7 20.91 27.63 30.70
C LYS A 7 21.72 28.20 29.53
N TRP A 8 21.77 27.47 28.42
CA TRP A 8 22.30 27.96 27.14
C TRP A 8 21.17 28.56 26.29
N PRO A 9 21.36 29.73 25.65
CA PRO A 9 20.34 30.37 24.82
C PRO A 9 20.38 29.84 23.38
N TRP A 10 19.20 29.58 22.82
CA TRP A 10 19.02 29.35 21.38
C TRP A 10 18.96 30.68 20.62
N PRO A 11 19.62 30.83 19.46
CA PRO A 11 19.51 32.03 18.65
C PRO A 11 18.19 32.04 17.87
N LYS A 12 17.45 33.15 17.96
CA LYS A 12 16.32 33.47 17.09
C LYS A 12 16.85 33.69 15.66
N ARG A 13 16.56 32.79 14.72
CA ARG A 13 16.77 33.04 13.28
C ARG A 13 15.48 33.49 12.63
N ALA A 14 15.59 34.60 11.91
CA ALA A 14 14.56 35.23 11.11
C ALA A 14 14.04 34.29 10.02
N ILE A 15 12.72 34.20 9.91
CA ILE A 15 12.01 33.53 8.82
C ILE A 15 12.05 34.50 7.63
N ARG A 16 12.85 34.20 6.62
CA ARG A 16 12.69 34.78 5.28
C ARG A 16 11.54 34.02 4.60
N GLU A 17 10.49 34.74 4.24
CA GLU A 17 9.40 34.21 3.42
C GLU A 17 9.93 33.79 2.04
N SER A 18 9.70 32.54 1.65
CA SER A 18 9.94 32.10 0.27
C SER A 18 8.75 32.48 -0.61
N PRO A 19 8.95 32.81 -1.89
CA PRO A 19 7.85 33.15 -2.79
C PRO A 19 6.86 31.98 -2.92
N ARG A 20 5.57 32.28 -2.74
CA ARG A 20 4.48 31.33 -2.95
C ARG A 20 4.49 30.91 -4.42
N SER A 21 4.70 29.62 -4.71
CA SER A 21 4.47 29.10 -6.06
C SER A 21 2.97 29.08 -6.32
N VAL A 22 2.53 29.90 -7.27
CA VAL A 22 1.16 29.92 -7.77
C VAL A 22 0.99 28.65 -8.59
N ARG A 23 0.26 27.65 -8.06
CA ARG A 23 -0.18 26.51 -8.85
C ARG A 23 -1.30 26.98 -9.80
N PRO A 24 -1.29 26.60 -11.09
CA PRO A 24 -2.39 26.91 -11.98
C PRO A 24 -3.67 26.18 -11.52
N PRO A 25 -4.86 26.76 -11.74
CA PRO A 25 -6.12 26.15 -11.35
C PRO A 25 -6.35 24.85 -12.11
N ILE A 26 -6.79 23.82 -11.38
CA ILE A 26 -7.28 22.56 -11.95
C ILE A 26 -8.49 22.89 -12.81
N ARG A 27 -8.37 22.69 -14.13
CA ARG A 27 -9.44 22.88 -15.09
C ARG A 27 -10.57 21.91 -14.74
N GLN A 28 -11.71 22.43 -14.27
CA GLN A 28 -12.90 21.62 -14.02
C GLN A 28 -13.30 20.91 -15.33
N LEU A 29 -13.40 19.59 -15.29
CA LEU A 29 -13.89 18.79 -16.41
C LEU A 29 -15.37 19.14 -16.68
N PRO A 30 -15.80 19.24 -17.94
CA PRO A 30 -17.19 19.54 -18.27
C PRO A 30 -18.10 18.42 -17.78
N ARG A 31 -19.13 18.77 -17.00
CA ARG A 31 -20.26 17.90 -16.69
C ARG A 31 -20.98 17.56 -17.99
N ARG A 32 -20.92 16.29 -18.43
CA ARG A 32 -21.69 15.84 -19.59
C ARG A 32 -23.18 15.81 -19.26
N ALA A 33 -23.97 16.45 -20.12
CA ALA A 33 -25.42 16.41 -20.12
C ALA A 33 -25.94 14.99 -20.41
N LYS A 34 -27.02 14.60 -19.72
CA LYS A 34 -27.79 13.38 -19.99
C LYS A 34 -28.39 13.45 -21.40
N ALA A 35 -27.92 12.61 -22.31
CA ALA A 35 -28.63 12.33 -23.55
C ALA A 35 -29.68 11.25 -23.29
N ARG A 36 -30.92 11.54 -23.71
CA ARG A 36 -32.07 10.62 -23.71
C ARG A 36 -31.90 9.57 -24.81
N GLY A 37 -32.53 8.42 -24.58
CA GLY A 37 -32.39 7.21 -25.40
C GLY A 37 -33.05 7.25 -26.77
N GLY A 38 -32.81 6.17 -27.49
CA GLY A 38 -33.52 5.75 -28.69
C GLY A 38 -33.25 4.25 -28.88
N ASP A 39 -34.34 3.48 -28.87
CA ASP A 39 -34.40 2.04 -29.13
C ASP A 39 -33.98 1.71 -30.57
N LEU A 40 -33.49 0.48 -30.80
CA LEU A 40 -33.68 -0.27 -32.05
C LEU A 40 -33.31 -1.76 -31.81
N GLU A 41 -34.24 -2.64 -32.16
CA GLU A 41 -34.16 -4.09 -32.04
C GLU A 41 -33.49 -4.80 -33.23
N ALA A 42 -32.94 -5.98 -32.91
CA ALA A 42 -32.91 -7.28 -33.61
C ALA A 42 -32.34 -7.46 -35.04
N GLY A 43 -31.43 -8.44 -35.14
CA GLY A 43 -31.05 -9.16 -36.36
C GLY A 43 -30.04 -10.28 -36.07
N ASP A 44 -30.41 -11.52 -36.41
CA ASP A 44 -29.93 -12.81 -35.89
C ASP A 44 -28.78 -13.48 -36.69
N ALA A 45 -28.19 -14.52 -36.08
CA ALA A 45 -27.51 -15.72 -36.63
C ALA A 45 -25.98 -15.77 -36.90
N SER A 46 -25.24 -16.28 -35.89
CA SER A 46 -24.48 -17.58 -35.85
C SER A 46 -23.35 -17.93 -36.87
N PRO A 47 -22.41 -18.90 -36.60
CA PRO A 47 -22.03 -19.56 -35.34
C PRO A 47 -20.51 -19.93 -35.15
N VAL A 48 -20.21 -20.54 -33.99
CA VAL A 48 -19.09 -21.46 -33.64
C VAL A 48 -17.65 -20.93 -33.52
N LEU A 49 -17.13 -20.92 -32.28
CA LEU A 49 -15.94 -21.70 -31.88
C LEU A 49 -15.84 -21.80 -30.35
N ARG A 50 -16.13 -23.00 -29.83
CA ARG A 50 -15.90 -23.39 -28.43
C ARG A 50 -14.40 -23.59 -28.18
N ARG A 51 -13.86 -22.98 -27.12
CA ARG A 51 -12.64 -23.48 -26.43
C ARG A 51 -12.69 -23.16 -24.94
N GLY A 52 -12.62 -24.24 -24.15
CA GLY A 52 -11.76 -24.31 -22.96
C GLY A 52 -12.32 -23.76 -21.66
N GLU A 53 -13.21 -24.51 -21.02
CA GLU A 53 -13.48 -24.43 -19.58
C GLU A 53 -12.19 -24.77 -18.80
N TYR A 54 -11.52 -23.75 -18.24
CA TYR A 54 -10.67 -23.92 -17.07
C TYR A 54 -11.47 -23.47 -15.85
N GLY A 55 -12.25 -24.40 -15.31
CA GLY A 55 -12.96 -24.23 -14.05
C GLY A 55 -11.99 -24.17 -12.87
N VAL A 56 -11.40 -23.00 -12.63
CA VAL A 56 -10.87 -22.67 -11.30
C VAL A 56 -12.09 -22.34 -10.44
N ARG A 57 -12.58 -23.31 -9.66
CA ARG A 57 -13.51 -23.03 -8.56
C ARG A 57 -12.82 -22.00 -7.65
N GLY A 58 -13.28 -20.75 -7.71
CA GLY A 58 -12.91 -19.75 -6.72
C GLY A 58 -13.29 -20.25 -5.32
N PRO A 59 -12.56 -19.86 -4.27
CA PRO A 59 -12.91 -20.22 -2.91
C PRO A 59 -14.37 -19.82 -2.63
N SER A 60 -15.12 -20.73 -2.01
CA SER A 60 -16.47 -20.50 -1.54
C SER A 60 -16.54 -19.18 -0.78
N LYS A 61 -17.64 -18.43 -0.94
CA LYS A 61 -18.00 -17.26 -0.11
C LYS A 61 -18.34 -17.64 1.35
N ASP A 62 -18.06 -18.87 1.77
CA ASP A 62 -18.13 -19.28 3.16
C ASP A 62 -16.97 -18.67 3.97
N THR A 63 -17.16 -17.41 4.36
CA THR A 63 -16.47 -16.80 5.50
C THR A 63 -17.03 -17.29 6.84
N SER A 64 -17.82 -18.37 6.83
CA SER A 64 -18.48 -18.99 7.99
C SER A 64 -17.52 -19.64 8.99
N PHE A 65 -16.20 -19.64 8.72
CA PHE A 65 -15.18 -20.17 9.64
C PHE A 65 -15.13 -19.47 11.02
N LEU A 66 -15.73 -18.29 11.17
CA LEU A 66 -15.68 -17.51 12.43
C LEU A 66 -17.05 -17.11 13.00
N GLY A 67 -18.16 -17.67 12.51
CA GLY A 67 -19.48 -17.66 13.16
C GLY A 67 -19.91 -16.32 13.82
N GLY A 68 -20.12 -15.26 13.03
CA GLY A 68 -20.68 -14.00 13.51
C GLY A 68 -20.81 -12.97 12.38
N ASP A 69 -21.78 -12.06 12.48
CA ASP A 69 -21.89 -10.92 11.57
C ASP A 69 -20.63 -10.07 11.65
N ALA A 70 -20.07 -9.69 10.50
CA ALA A 70 -18.89 -8.85 10.48
C ALA A 70 -19.19 -7.48 11.13
N PRO A 71 -18.32 -6.97 12.03
CA PRO A 71 -18.56 -5.71 12.71
C PRO A 71 -18.59 -4.54 11.71
N ASP A 72 -19.28 -3.46 12.06
CA ASP A 72 -19.31 -2.28 11.20
C ASP A 72 -17.93 -1.61 11.08
N TYR A 73 -17.67 -0.90 9.97
CA TYR A 73 -16.39 -0.23 9.69
C TYR A 73 -16.56 1.13 9.02
N ASP A 74 -15.54 1.98 9.18
CA ASP A 74 -15.50 3.34 8.62
C ASP A 74 -14.32 3.59 7.68
N TYR A 75 -13.39 2.64 7.62
CA TYR A 75 -12.17 2.72 6.84
C TYR A 75 -11.92 1.42 6.10
N VAL A 76 -11.33 1.52 4.91
CA VAL A 76 -10.89 0.36 4.12
C VAL A 76 -9.44 0.56 3.71
N LEU A 77 -8.60 -0.43 3.98
CA LEU A 77 -7.24 -0.57 3.50
C LEU A 77 -7.24 -1.58 2.35
N TYR A 78 -6.79 -1.18 1.17
CA TYR A 78 -6.44 -2.10 0.09
C TYR A 78 -4.93 -2.30 0.10
N VAL A 79 -4.48 -3.54 0.12
CA VAL A 79 -3.06 -3.92 0.15
C VAL A 79 -2.70 -4.59 -1.15
N ASP A 80 -1.53 -4.23 -1.69
CA ASP A 80 -0.90 -4.93 -2.80
C ASP A 80 0.62 -4.98 -2.62
N GLU A 81 1.26 -5.89 -3.34
CA GLU A 81 2.68 -6.16 -3.26
C GLU A 81 3.40 -6.01 -4.61
N ALA A 82 4.67 -5.65 -4.55
CA ALA A 82 5.52 -5.58 -5.74
C ALA A 82 6.93 -6.08 -5.43
N GLY A 83 7.49 -6.82 -6.38
CA GLY A 83 8.70 -7.62 -6.18
C GLY A 83 8.37 -9.07 -5.83
N ASP A 84 9.42 -9.89 -5.77
CA ASP A 84 9.31 -11.33 -5.52
C ASP A 84 9.44 -11.64 -4.03
N LEU A 85 8.57 -12.52 -3.52
CA LEU A 85 8.57 -12.99 -2.13
C LEU A 85 9.75 -13.92 -1.81
N GLY A 86 10.39 -14.49 -2.83
CA GLY A 86 11.54 -15.37 -2.69
C GLY A 86 12.69 -14.68 -1.96
N LEU A 87 13.08 -15.27 -0.84
CA LEU A 87 14.36 -14.99 -0.17
C LEU A 87 15.49 -15.90 -0.67
N LYS A 88 15.16 -16.94 -1.45
CA LYS A 88 16.14 -17.85 -2.05
C LYS A 88 16.84 -17.16 -3.22
N THR A 89 18.16 -17.24 -3.27
CA THR A 89 18.97 -16.73 -4.39
C THR A 89 18.84 -17.64 -5.61
N GLY A 90 18.79 -17.02 -6.78
CA GLY A 90 19.44 -17.59 -7.95
C GLY A 90 20.95 -17.59 -7.71
N ALA A 91 21.49 -18.75 -7.36
CA ALA A 91 22.86 -19.16 -7.63
C ALA A 91 22.96 -20.70 -7.60
N GLU A 92 21.93 -21.38 -8.12
CA GLU A 92 21.90 -22.78 -8.53
C GLU A 92 20.57 -22.95 -9.30
N GLY A 93 20.51 -22.44 -10.55
CA GLY A 93 19.34 -22.65 -11.43
C GLY A 93 18.44 -21.45 -11.75
N GLY A 94 19.00 -20.29 -12.12
CA GLY A 94 18.43 -19.52 -13.25
C GLY A 94 17.31 -18.50 -13.03
N GLY A 95 17.13 -17.91 -11.85
CA GLY A 95 16.27 -16.73 -11.69
C GLY A 95 16.67 -15.86 -10.50
N ALA A 96 17.21 -14.66 -10.76
CA ALA A 96 17.56 -13.72 -9.69
C ALA A 96 16.27 -13.13 -9.09
N SER A 97 15.93 -13.53 -7.86
CA SER A 97 14.88 -12.86 -7.09
C SER A 97 15.21 -11.37 -6.97
N SER A 98 14.19 -10.50 -7.10
CA SER A 98 14.34 -9.04 -6.98
C SER A 98 15.14 -8.63 -5.73
N LYS A 99 15.88 -7.51 -5.75
CA LYS A 99 16.62 -7.05 -4.56
C LYS A 99 15.70 -6.44 -3.51
N TRP A 100 14.60 -5.84 -3.97
CA TRP A 100 13.63 -5.18 -3.12
C TRP A 100 12.26 -5.86 -3.18
N PHE A 101 11.64 -5.96 -2.01
CA PHE A 101 10.23 -6.29 -1.87
C PHE A 101 9.48 -5.10 -1.27
N CYS A 102 8.37 -4.72 -1.88
CA CYS A 102 7.50 -3.64 -1.42
C CYS A 102 6.13 -4.21 -1.10
N LEU A 103 5.63 -3.92 0.11
CA LEU A 103 4.25 -4.14 0.49
C LEU A 103 3.63 -2.79 0.77
N GLY A 104 2.57 -2.44 0.07
CA GLY A 104 1.95 -1.13 0.18
C GLY A 104 0.44 -1.21 0.15
N GLY A 105 -0.18 -0.05 0.32
CA GLY A 105 -1.63 0.02 0.32
C GLY A 105 -2.17 1.43 0.38
N VAL A 106 -3.46 1.53 0.13
CA VAL A 106 -4.22 2.78 0.22
C VAL A 106 -5.35 2.65 1.22
N VAL A 107 -5.48 3.63 2.09
CA VAL A 107 -6.58 3.76 3.05
C VAL A 107 -7.56 4.80 2.56
N ILE A 108 -8.84 4.45 2.54
CA ILE A 108 -9.96 5.35 2.28
C ILE A 108 -10.96 5.32 3.43
N ALA A 109 -11.77 6.37 3.54
CA ALA A 109 -12.99 6.29 4.34
C ALA A 109 -14.05 5.51 3.56
N ARG A 110 -14.83 4.67 4.25
CA ARG A 110 -15.88 3.81 3.66
C ARG A 110 -16.84 4.56 2.75
N LYS A 111 -17.19 5.81 3.08
CA LYS A 111 -18.06 6.64 2.24
C LYS A 111 -17.57 6.86 0.80
N PHE A 112 -16.28 6.64 0.53
CA PHE A 112 -15.68 6.75 -0.80
C PHE A 112 -15.55 5.41 -1.53
N GLU A 113 -15.92 4.28 -0.90
CA GLU A 113 -15.73 2.94 -1.47
C GLU A 113 -16.53 2.77 -2.78
N ALA A 114 -17.75 3.30 -2.84
CA ALA A 114 -18.56 3.30 -4.06
C ALA A 114 -17.98 4.16 -5.20
N GLU A 115 -17.14 5.16 -4.87
CA GLU A 115 -16.52 6.05 -5.87
C GLU A 115 -15.26 5.44 -6.51
N LEU A 116 -14.69 4.38 -5.94
CA LEU A 116 -13.41 3.81 -6.39
C LEU A 116 -13.43 3.38 -7.86
N VAL A 117 -14.54 2.80 -8.32
CA VAL A 117 -14.71 2.37 -9.71
C VAL A 117 -14.65 3.58 -10.65
N GLU A 118 -15.27 4.68 -10.26
CA GLU A 118 -15.24 5.92 -11.03
C GLU A 118 -13.86 6.58 -11.01
N TRP A 119 -13.17 6.60 -9.86
CA TRP A 119 -11.80 7.11 -9.77
C TRP A 119 -10.84 6.36 -10.71
N VAL A 120 -10.92 5.03 -10.74
CA VAL A 120 -10.11 4.21 -11.67
C VAL A 120 -10.50 4.48 -13.11
N ARG A 121 -11.79 4.56 -13.43
CA ARG A 121 -12.28 4.89 -14.78
C ARG A 121 -11.74 6.24 -15.25
N ASP A 122 -11.84 7.26 -14.40
CA ASP A 122 -11.43 8.63 -14.72
C ASP A 122 -9.90 8.73 -14.88
N LEU A 123 -9.14 8.01 -14.05
CA LEU A 123 -7.68 7.85 -14.23
C LEU A 123 -7.36 7.25 -15.59
N ARG A 124 -7.99 6.13 -15.96
CA ARG A 124 -7.77 5.48 -17.26
C ARG A 124 -8.10 6.39 -18.42
N PHE A 125 -9.23 7.10 -18.34
CA PHE A 125 -9.65 8.07 -19.35
C PHE A 125 -8.63 9.21 -19.50
N ALA A 126 -8.16 9.77 -18.39
CA ALA A 126 -7.15 10.85 -18.38
C ALA A 126 -5.79 10.39 -18.93
N LEU A 127 -5.47 9.10 -18.81
CA LEU A 127 -4.25 8.49 -19.35
C LEU A 127 -4.40 8.00 -20.80
N HIS A 128 -5.57 8.20 -21.42
CA HIS A 128 -5.90 7.70 -22.76
C HIS A 128 -5.71 6.19 -22.90
N LEU A 129 -5.93 5.43 -21.82
CA LEU A 129 -5.91 3.98 -21.87
C LEU A 129 -7.24 3.51 -22.47
N GLY A 130 -7.18 2.61 -23.47
CA GLY A 130 -8.38 2.06 -24.14
C GLY A 130 -9.33 1.33 -23.19
N GLY A 131 -10.42 0.76 -23.72
CA GLY A 131 -11.52 0.12 -22.96
C GLY A 131 -11.18 -1.16 -22.17
N GLY A 132 -9.92 -1.42 -21.87
CA GLY A 132 -9.49 -2.57 -21.07
C GLY A 132 -9.97 -2.51 -19.61
N PRO A 133 -9.99 -3.68 -18.93
CA PRO A 133 -10.73 -3.85 -17.67
C PRO A 133 -10.06 -3.30 -16.41
N GLY A 134 -8.76 -2.96 -16.44
CA GLY A 134 -8.04 -2.56 -15.22
C GLY A 134 -6.79 -1.71 -15.45
N LEU A 135 -6.55 -0.80 -14.52
CA LEU A 135 -5.32 -0.03 -14.36
C LEU A 135 -4.29 -0.92 -13.64
N HIS A 136 -3.27 -1.37 -14.38
CA HIS A 136 -2.13 -2.10 -13.83
C HIS A 136 -0.86 -1.31 -14.07
N TYR A 137 -0.11 -0.99 -13.01
CA TYR A 137 1.05 -0.10 -13.09
C TYR A 137 2.10 -0.61 -14.08
N LYS A 138 2.37 -1.92 -14.07
CA LYS A 138 3.36 -2.56 -14.95
C LYS A 138 3.06 -2.37 -16.44
N ASN A 139 1.78 -2.20 -16.80
CA ASN A 139 1.35 -2.02 -18.19
C ASN A 139 1.41 -0.55 -18.63
N LEU A 140 1.73 0.37 -17.73
CA LEU A 140 1.86 1.79 -18.06
C LEU A 140 3.23 2.07 -18.69
N PRO A 141 3.26 2.74 -19.86
CA PRO A 141 4.46 3.39 -20.38
C PRO A 141 5.13 4.29 -19.34
N ARG A 142 6.45 4.44 -19.42
CA ARG A 142 7.26 5.14 -18.41
C ARG A 142 6.78 6.58 -18.17
N ASP A 143 6.43 7.31 -19.23
CA ASP A 143 5.89 8.66 -19.19
C ASP A 143 4.49 8.72 -18.52
N LEU A 144 3.64 7.73 -18.77
CA LEU A 144 2.31 7.65 -18.17
C LEU A 144 2.32 7.26 -16.69
N ARG A 145 3.37 6.60 -16.19
CA ARG A 145 3.50 6.25 -14.76
C ARG A 145 3.50 7.50 -13.87
N VAL A 146 4.25 8.54 -14.24
CA VAL A 146 4.30 9.80 -13.48
C VAL A 146 2.93 10.47 -13.47
N ARG A 147 2.30 10.56 -14.64
CA ARG A 147 0.96 11.17 -14.78
C ARG A 147 -0.10 10.39 -13.99
N ALA A 148 -0.04 9.06 -13.99
CA ALA A 148 -0.95 8.22 -13.22
C ALA A 148 -0.83 8.48 -11.72
N CYS A 149 0.40 8.53 -11.21
CA CYS A 149 0.68 8.83 -9.81
C CYS A 149 0.28 10.25 -9.41
N ASP A 150 0.52 11.25 -10.27
CA ASP A 150 0.10 12.63 -10.03
C ASP A 150 -1.43 12.79 -9.94
N LEU A 151 -2.16 12.16 -10.87
CA LEU A 151 -3.63 12.14 -10.84
C LEU A 151 -4.14 11.41 -9.58
N ALA A 152 -3.55 10.27 -9.24
CA ALA A 152 -3.91 9.51 -8.04
C ALA A 152 -3.62 10.30 -6.75
N ALA A 153 -2.59 11.14 -6.73
CA ALA A 153 -2.28 12.02 -5.61
C ALA A 153 -3.36 13.10 -5.35
N GLY A 154 -4.29 13.31 -6.28
CA GLY A 154 -5.48 14.15 -6.09
C GLY A 154 -6.66 13.45 -5.40
N LEU A 155 -6.61 12.13 -5.21
CA LEU A 155 -7.71 11.35 -4.65
C LEU A 155 -7.78 11.45 -3.13
N LYS A 156 -8.98 11.20 -2.56
CA LYS A 156 -9.24 11.26 -1.12
C LYS A 156 -8.82 9.96 -0.41
N MET A 157 -7.51 9.68 -0.45
CA MET A 157 -6.91 8.48 0.15
C MET A 157 -5.61 8.79 0.88
N ARG A 158 -5.08 7.79 1.61
CA ARG A 158 -3.74 7.84 2.21
C ARG A 158 -2.92 6.62 1.77
N GLY A 159 -1.74 6.88 1.23
CA GLY A 159 -0.81 5.84 0.79
C GLY A 159 0.16 5.41 1.89
N PHE A 160 0.50 4.12 1.89
CA PHE A 160 1.50 3.51 2.74
C PHE A 160 2.37 2.57 1.91
N VAL A 161 3.67 2.55 2.18
CA VAL A 161 4.60 1.55 1.61
C VAL A 161 5.61 1.14 2.66
N VAL A 162 5.82 -0.16 2.78
CA VAL A 162 6.96 -0.78 3.46
C VAL A 162 7.87 -1.38 2.39
N ALA A 163 9.07 -0.83 2.25
CA ALA A 163 10.08 -1.27 1.29
C ALA A 163 11.24 -1.95 2.01
N SER A 164 11.54 -3.19 1.64
CA SER A 164 12.59 -4.00 2.26
C SER A 164 13.68 -4.39 1.28
N HIS A 165 14.91 -4.02 1.62
CA HIS A 165 16.10 -4.45 0.91
C HIS A 165 16.46 -5.87 1.35
N LYS A 166 16.19 -6.87 0.50
CA LYS A 166 16.28 -8.29 0.86
C LYS A 166 17.71 -8.78 1.09
N GLU A 167 18.72 -8.08 0.58
CA GLU A 167 20.13 -8.49 0.81
C GLU A 167 20.48 -8.53 2.29
N ASN A 168 19.88 -7.64 3.09
CA ASN A 168 20.09 -7.59 4.54
C ASN A 168 19.30 -8.67 5.31
N MET A 169 18.40 -9.38 4.63
CA MET A 169 17.66 -10.54 5.15
C MET A 169 18.24 -11.86 4.65
N ARG A 170 19.22 -11.84 3.73
CA ARG A 170 19.89 -13.05 3.23
C ARG A 170 20.63 -13.73 4.38
N GLY A 171 20.40 -15.03 4.54
CA GLY A 171 21.00 -15.81 5.63
C GLY A 171 20.49 -15.45 7.03
N HIS A 172 19.53 -14.52 7.16
CA HIS A 172 18.95 -14.19 8.45
C HIS A 172 18.04 -15.33 8.91
N GLU A 173 18.55 -16.12 9.85
CA GLU A 173 17.78 -17.15 10.53
C GLU A 173 17.19 -16.57 11.82
N ASN A 174 15.86 -16.46 11.88
CA ASN A 174 15.18 -16.21 13.14
C ASN A 174 14.80 -17.54 13.78
N LYS A 175 15.72 -18.09 14.60
CA LYS A 175 15.53 -19.38 15.29
C LYS A 175 14.20 -19.47 16.06
N ARG A 176 13.72 -18.36 16.64
CA ARG A 176 12.43 -18.31 17.35
C ARG A 176 11.23 -18.37 16.42
N ALA A 177 11.31 -17.71 15.26
CA ALA A 177 10.29 -17.82 14.23
C ALA A 177 10.28 -19.22 13.58
N ALA A 178 11.47 -19.81 13.39
CA ALA A 178 11.63 -21.17 12.89
C ALA A 178 10.95 -22.21 13.81
N ILE A 179 11.09 -22.06 15.13
CA ILE A 179 10.40 -22.91 16.13
C ILE A 179 8.88 -22.86 15.98
N ARG A 180 8.31 -21.72 15.55
CA ARG A 180 6.86 -21.55 15.42
C ARG A 180 6.27 -22.13 14.12
N ASN A 181 7.09 -22.76 13.25
CA ASN A 181 6.68 -23.40 11.98
C ASN A 181 5.80 -22.54 11.06
N GLY A 182 5.81 -21.21 11.23
CA GLY A 182 4.99 -20.31 10.43
C GLY A 182 5.50 -20.26 9.00
N GLN A 183 4.61 -20.48 8.01
CA GLN A 183 4.98 -20.24 6.62
C GLN A 183 5.06 -18.72 6.37
N GLN A 184 5.90 -18.33 5.41
CA GLN A 184 6.05 -16.94 4.96
C GLN A 184 6.33 -15.91 6.08
N PRO A 185 7.31 -16.15 6.97
CA PRO A 185 7.62 -15.22 8.06
C PRO A 185 7.97 -13.81 7.56
N PHE A 186 8.56 -13.72 6.36
CA PHE A 186 8.91 -12.44 5.74
C PHE A 186 7.68 -11.62 5.33
N TYR A 187 6.74 -12.20 4.59
CA TYR A 187 5.50 -11.52 4.19
C TYR A 187 4.70 -11.08 5.41
N ASN A 188 4.51 -11.99 6.38
CA ASN A 188 3.82 -11.70 7.62
C ASN A 188 4.49 -10.56 8.40
N PHE A 189 5.82 -10.54 8.47
CA PHE A 189 6.55 -9.43 9.08
C PHE A 189 6.35 -8.10 8.33
N MET A 190 6.39 -8.10 6.99
CA MET A 190 6.12 -6.91 6.19
C MET A 190 4.70 -6.39 6.42
N LEU A 191 3.71 -7.30 6.46
CA LEU A 191 2.31 -6.96 6.70
C LEU A 191 2.09 -6.43 8.12
N ARG A 192 2.73 -7.02 9.13
CA ARG A 192 2.75 -6.48 10.50
C ARG A 192 3.20 -5.03 10.50
N VAL A 193 4.37 -4.76 9.92
CA VAL A 193 4.93 -3.40 9.87
C VAL A 193 3.94 -2.45 9.19
N LEU A 194 3.34 -2.85 8.06
CA LEU A 194 2.34 -2.04 7.38
C LEU A 194 1.14 -1.74 8.28
N LEU A 195 0.56 -2.78 8.91
CA LEU A 195 -0.63 -2.67 9.77
C LEU A 195 -0.39 -1.81 11.01
N GLU A 196 0.78 -1.88 11.64
CA GLU A 196 1.16 -1.01 12.76
C GLU A 196 1.03 0.48 12.39
N ARG A 197 1.47 0.88 11.20
CA ARG A 197 1.38 2.29 10.73
C ARG A 197 -0.04 2.65 10.30
N VAL A 198 -0.71 1.74 9.58
CA VAL A 198 -2.07 1.99 9.09
C VAL A 198 -3.04 2.13 10.25
N THR A 199 -3.04 1.21 11.22
CA THR A 199 -3.95 1.25 12.36
C THR A 199 -3.71 2.47 13.23
N SER A 200 -2.46 2.88 13.44
CA SER A 200 -2.12 4.14 14.11
C SER A 200 -2.67 5.37 13.37
N CYS A 201 -2.56 5.40 12.03
CA CYS A 201 -3.10 6.50 11.22
C CYS A 201 -4.63 6.56 11.28
N VAL A 202 -5.28 5.40 11.20
CA VAL A 202 -6.74 5.27 11.26
C VAL A 202 -7.25 5.67 12.65
N ALA A 203 -6.63 5.21 13.74
CA ALA A 203 -6.98 5.62 15.10
C ALA A 203 -6.96 7.15 15.24
N GLN A 204 -5.85 7.80 14.86
CA GLN A 204 -5.72 9.26 14.92
C GLN A 204 -6.70 10.00 14.00
N SER A 205 -6.99 9.46 12.80
CA SER A 205 -8.00 10.04 11.91
C SER A 205 -9.40 9.91 12.51
N SER A 206 -9.67 8.76 13.12
CA SER A 206 -10.96 8.41 13.68
C SER A 206 -11.28 9.20 14.94
N GLU A 207 -10.35 9.28 15.89
CA GLU A 207 -10.49 10.08 17.11
C GLU A 207 -10.80 11.53 16.78
N ARG A 208 -10.13 12.11 15.77
CA ARG A 208 -10.40 13.49 15.31
C ARG A 208 -11.78 13.69 14.68
N ARG A 209 -12.32 12.66 14.03
CA ARG A 209 -13.57 12.78 13.25
C ARG A 209 -14.81 12.33 14.03
N PHE A 210 -14.65 11.33 14.88
CA PHE A 210 -15.74 10.62 15.56
C PHE A 210 -15.61 10.64 17.08
N GLY A 211 -14.50 11.14 17.64
CA GLY A 211 -14.22 11.09 19.08
C GLY A 211 -13.72 9.75 19.59
N GLU A 212 -13.67 8.71 18.74
CA GLU A 212 -13.23 7.37 19.11
C GLU A 212 -12.59 6.62 17.91
N PRO A 213 -11.76 5.59 18.16
CA PRO A 213 -11.27 4.69 17.11
C PRO A 213 -12.41 3.87 16.47
N ARG A 214 -12.50 3.91 15.14
CA ARG A 214 -13.41 3.10 14.33
C ARG A 214 -12.66 1.98 13.62
N ARG A 215 -13.41 0.94 13.25
CA ARG A 215 -12.85 -0.27 12.66
C ARG A 215 -12.36 -0.05 11.23
N LEU A 216 -11.32 -0.81 10.88
CA LEU A 216 -10.70 -0.88 9.57
C LEU A 216 -11.00 -2.24 8.94
N LYS A 217 -11.54 -2.20 7.71
CA LYS A 217 -11.55 -3.34 6.79
C LYS A 217 -10.23 -3.44 6.04
N VAL A 218 -9.68 -4.62 5.92
CA VAL A 218 -8.42 -4.89 5.20
C VAL A 218 -8.71 -5.83 4.03
N VAL A 219 -8.41 -5.37 2.83
CA VAL A 219 -8.60 -6.08 1.58
C VAL A 219 -7.22 -6.41 1.01
N LEU A 220 -6.85 -7.69 1.04
CA LEU A 220 -5.55 -8.17 0.57
C LEU A 220 -5.67 -8.62 -0.88
N ALA A 221 -4.91 -8.00 -1.79
CA ALA A 221 -4.79 -8.49 -3.16
C ALA A 221 -4.13 -9.89 -3.16
N GLN A 222 -4.81 -10.88 -3.74
CA GLN A 222 -4.32 -12.25 -3.80
C GLN A 222 -3.14 -12.38 -4.76
N THR A 223 -1.97 -12.67 -4.21
CA THR A 223 -0.79 -13.15 -4.96
C THR A 223 -0.53 -14.63 -4.75
N GLY A 224 0.02 -15.27 -5.79
CA GLY A 224 0.47 -16.65 -5.72
C GLY A 224 1.61 -16.83 -4.72
N GLY A 225 1.61 -17.94 -4.00
CA GLY A 225 2.64 -18.24 -3.01
C GLY A 225 2.45 -17.59 -1.64
N VAL A 226 1.26 -17.02 -1.35
CA VAL A 226 0.82 -16.56 -0.02
C VAL A 226 -0.26 -17.50 0.56
N TYR A 227 -0.09 -17.95 1.81
CA TYR A 227 -1.06 -18.78 2.53
C TYR A 227 -1.92 -17.87 3.42
N TYR A 228 -3.02 -17.36 2.88
CA TYR A 228 -3.86 -16.37 3.56
C TYR A 228 -4.45 -16.86 4.88
N SER A 229 -4.79 -18.14 5.02
CA SER A 229 -5.25 -18.69 6.31
C SER A 229 -4.21 -18.52 7.42
N GLN A 230 -2.92 -18.69 7.10
CA GLN A 230 -1.83 -18.46 8.05
C GLN A 230 -1.57 -16.98 8.28
N THR A 231 -1.73 -16.16 7.25
CA THR A 231 -1.65 -14.69 7.38
C THR A 231 -2.72 -14.19 8.36
N LEU A 232 -3.95 -14.68 8.25
CA LEU A 232 -5.06 -14.34 9.15
C LEU A 232 -4.78 -14.80 10.59
N ALA A 233 -4.33 -16.05 10.77
CA ALA A 233 -3.94 -16.55 12.10
C ALA A 233 -2.82 -15.72 12.73
N TYR A 234 -1.85 -15.26 11.92
CA TYR A 234 -0.79 -14.39 12.37
C TYR A 234 -1.29 -13.00 12.78
N ILE A 235 -2.21 -12.41 12.01
CA ILE A 235 -2.84 -11.12 12.37
C ILE A 235 -3.59 -11.23 13.70
N GLU A 236 -4.36 -12.31 13.90
CA GLU A 236 -5.08 -12.52 15.16
C GLU A 236 -4.10 -12.68 16.34
N LEU A 237 -3.00 -13.42 16.14
CA LEU A 237 -1.94 -13.51 17.15
C LEU A 237 -1.38 -12.12 17.51
N LEU A 238 -1.11 -11.26 16.52
CA LEU A 238 -0.62 -9.91 16.78
C LEU A 238 -1.61 -9.05 17.56
N LYS A 239 -2.91 -9.19 17.26
CA LYS A 239 -3.98 -8.50 17.99
C LYS A 239 -4.03 -8.96 19.45
N ILE A 240 -4.02 -10.27 19.71
CA ILE A 240 -3.98 -10.83 21.07
C ILE A 240 -2.74 -10.34 21.81
N GLN A 241 -1.58 -10.31 21.15
CA GLN A 241 -0.35 -9.78 21.75
C GLN A 241 -0.48 -8.30 22.12
N ALA A 242 -1.17 -7.51 21.28
CA ALA A 242 -1.38 -6.09 21.54
C ALA A 242 -2.34 -5.83 22.70
N GLU A 243 -3.44 -6.57 22.77
CA GLU A 243 -4.39 -6.51 23.88
C GLU A 243 -3.75 -6.93 25.21
N GLY A 244 -2.87 -7.93 25.16
CA GLY A 244 -2.13 -8.40 26.34
C GLY A 244 -0.85 -7.62 26.67
N HIS A 245 -0.48 -6.61 25.89
CA HIS A 245 0.80 -5.90 26.00
C HIS A 245 2.03 -6.83 26.04
N THR A 246 1.98 -7.90 25.24
CA THR A 246 3.05 -8.92 25.12
C THR A 246 3.75 -8.88 23.76
N THR A 247 3.58 -7.80 22.99
CA THR A 247 4.30 -7.62 21.74
C THR A 247 5.80 -7.56 21.98
N TYR A 248 6.53 -8.27 21.12
CA TYR A 248 7.99 -8.40 21.25
C TYR A 248 8.76 -7.20 20.68
N LEU A 249 8.25 -6.62 19.59
CA LEU A 249 8.83 -5.43 18.97
C LEU A 249 8.01 -4.23 19.41
N ASN A 250 8.65 -3.30 20.12
CA ASN A 250 7.96 -2.21 20.82
C ASN A 250 8.10 -0.88 20.08
N ALA A 251 8.62 -0.89 18.85
CA ALA A 251 8.81 0.33 18.05
C ALA A 251 7.45 0.94 17.65
N MET A 252 6.50 0.09 17.28
CA MET A 252 5.08 0.37 17.11
C MET A 252 4.30 -0.93 17.31
N GLU A 253 3.00 -0.78 17.54
CA GLU A 253 2.07 -1.87 17.80
C GLU A 253 0.79 -1.65 16.98
N ILE A 254 0.10 -2.73 16.65
CA ILE A 254 -1.22 -2.66 16.01
C ILE A 254 -2.20 -2.10 17.04
N ASP A 255 -3.06 -1.15 16.64
CA ASP A 255 -4.17 -0.73 17.50
C ASP A 255 -5.31 -1.77 17.44
N PRO A 256 -5.54 -2.58 18.50
CA PRO A 256 -6.55 -3.64 18.47
C PRO A 256 -7.99 -3.09 18.46
N ARG A 257 -8.19 -1.80 18.76
CA ARG A 257 -9.49 -1.13 18.66
C ARG A 257 -9.85 -0.82 17.20
N VAL A 258 -8.86 -0.73 16.32
CA VAL A 258 -9.04 -0.46 14.89
C VAL A 258 -9.12 -1.75 14.07
N LEU A 259 -8.23 -2.71 14.32
CA LEU A 259 -8.17 -3.94 13.53
C LEU A 259 -9.17 -4.98 14.02
N SER A 260 -9.83 -5.67 13.10
CA SER A 260 -10.66 -6.85 13.39
C SER A 260 -10.41 -7.93 12.35
N ILE A 261 -10.16 -9.16 12.78
CA ILE A 261 -9.87 -10.27 11.87
C ILE A 261 -11.07 -10.62 10.98
N HIS A 262 -12.29 -10.41 11.47
CA HIS A 262 -13.53 -10.61 10.72
C HIS A 262 -13.71 -9.60 9.57
N LEU A 263 -12.85 -8.59 9.50
CA LEU A 263 -12.83 -7.57 8.45
C LEU A 263 -11.59 -7.68 7.55
N VAL A 264 -10.86 -8.80 7.61
CA VAL A 264 -9.73 -9.07 6.72
C VAL A 264 -10.16 -10.06 5.64
N GLU A 265 -10.16 -9.63 4.38
CA GLU A 265 -10.54 -10.47 3.25
C GLU A 265 -9.47 -10.50 2.15
N PRO A 266 -9.04 -11.69 1.69
CA PRO A 266 -8.26 -11.81 0.47
C PRO A 266 -9.17 -11.78 -0.75
N VAL A 267 -8.83 -10.96 -1.75
CA VAL A 267 -9.61 -10.79 -2.99
C VAL A 267 -8.73 -10.90 -4.22
N SER A 268 -9.31 -11.25 -5.37
CA SER A 268 -8.59 -11.17 -6.64
C SER A 268 -8.26 -9.71 -6.98
N ALA A 269 -6.99 -9.38 -7.12
CA ALA A 269 -6.51 -8.02 -7.40
C ALA A 269 -7.15 -7.39 -8.65
N LYS A 270 -7.48 -8.22 -9.65
CA LYS A 270 -8.00 -7.77 -10.95
C LYS A 270 -9.42 -7.20 -10.87
N THR A 271 -10.20 -7.58 -9.87
CA THR A 271 -11.63 -7.28 -9.80
C THR A 271 -11.97 -6.13 -8.87
N VAL A 272 -11.01 -5.63 -8.09
CA VAL A 272 -11.26 -4.63 -7.04
C VAL A 272 -10.52 -3.33 -7.36
N ALA A 273 -11.27 -2.25 -7.62
CA ALA A 273 -10.70 -0.96 -7.99
C ALA A 273 -9.72 -0.40 -6.93
N GLY A 274 -10.00 -0.62 -5.64
CA GLY A 274 -9.09 -0.25 -4.56
C GLY A 274 -7.74 -0.97 -4.62
N CYS A 275 -7.72 -2.26 -5.02
CA CYS A 275 -6.48 -3.01 -5.24
C CYS A 275 -5.67 -2.45 -6.41
N GLN A 276 -6.31 -1.90 -7.45
CA GLN A 276 -5.59 -1.26 -8.56
C GLN A 276 -4.91 0.07 -8.14
N LEU A 277 -5.52 0.80 -7.21
CA LEU A 277 -4.88 1.98 -6.60
C LEU A 277 -3.75 1.59 -5.65
N ALA A 278 -3.90 0.47 -4.93
CA ALA A 278 -2.83 -0.11 -4.12
C ALA A 278 -1.65 -0.55 -5.00
N ASP A 279 -1.89 -1.26 -6.11
CA ASP A 279 -0.87 -1.62 -7.13
C ASP A 279 -0.12 -0.37 -7.57
N LEU A 280 -0.84 0.67 -7.98
CA LEU A 280 -0.24 1.92 -8.45
C LEU A 280 0.74 2.51 -7.42
N VAL A 281 0.36 2.56 -6.14
CA VAL A 281 1.22 3.07 -5.06
C VAL A 281 2.40 2.14 -4.82
N THR A 282 2.18 0.85 -4.62
CA THR A 282 3.23 -0.11 -4.29
C THR A 282 4.24 -0.25 -5.42
N SER A 283 3.77 -0.38 -6.66
CA SER A 283 4.59 -0.55 -7.85
C SER A 283 5.38 0.71 -8.21
N ALA A 284 4.87 1.92 -7.91
CA ALA A 284 5.65 3.15 -8.08
C ALA A 284 6.91 3.15 -7.22
N PHE A 285 6.80 2.76 -5.94
CA PHE A 285 7.97 2.64 -5.06
C PHE A 285 8.87 1.47 -5.47
N ASN A 286 8.29 0.34 -5.88
CA ASN A 286 9.10 -0.77 -6.38
C ASN A 286 9.93 -0.38 -7.61
N ASN A 287 9.37 0.40 -8.53
CA ASN A 287 10.07 0.87 -9.72
C ASN A 287 11.21 1.87 -9.41
N ALA A 288 11.12 2.59 -8.30
CA ALA A 288 12.20 3.43 -7.78
C ALA A 288 13.34 2.62 -7.13
N LEU A 289 13.14 1.32 -6.87
CA LEU A 289 14.05 0.46 -6.10
C LEU A 289 14.55 -0.75 -6.88
N ASN A 290 13.78 -1.25 -7.84
CA ASN A 290 14.15 -2.32 -8.75
C ASN A 290 14.17 -1.73 -10.17
N PRO A 291 15.35 -1.35 -10.71
CA PRO A 291 15.44 -0.90 -12.09
C PRO A 291 15.10 -2.04 -13.05
N ASP A 292 14.37 -1.72 -14.12
CA ASP A 292 14.05 -2.64 -15.20
C ASP A 292 15.31 -2.88 -16.05
N GLY A 293 16.17 -3.83 -15.64
CA GLY A 293 17.38 -4.20 -16.37
C GLY A 293 18.44 -3.08 -16.42
N THR A 294 18.67 -2.52 -17.60
CA THR A 294 19.66 -1.45 -17.85
C THR A 294 19.09 -0.04 -17.64
N ALA A 295 17.78 0.10 -17.43
CA ALA A 295 17.17 1.40 -17.25
C ALA A 295 17.58 2.05 -15.91
N PRO A 296 17.80 3.37 -15.87
CA PRO A 296 18.08 4.05 -14.61
C PRO A 296 16.86 4.02 -13.69
N LEU A 297 17.15 4.06 -12.38
CA LEU A 297 16.13 4.18 -11.32
C LEU A 297 15.16 5.30 -11.64
N PHE A 298 13.87 5.06 -11.37
CA PHE A 298 12.81 5.97 -11.75
C PHE A 298 11.98 6.41 -10.55
N ASN A 299 12.44 7.49 -9.90
CA ASN A 299 11.84 7.98 -8.66
C ASN A 299 10.56 8.80 -8.90
N ALA A 300 10.45 9.46 -10.05
CA ALA A 300 9.41 10.46 -10.32
C ALA A 300 7.97 9.97 -10.07
N PRO A 301 7.56 8.73 -10.44
CA PRO A 301 6.23 8.24 -10.10
C PRO A 301 5.99 8.16 -8.59
N ALA A 302 6.96 7.60 -7.84
CA ALA A 302 6.85 7.51 -6.39
C ALA A 302 6.86 8.90 -5.74
N GLU A 303 7.64 9.86 -6.24
CA GLU A 303 7.66 11.24 -5.74
C GLU A 303 6.34 11.98 -5.98
N ALA A 304 5.68 11.73 -7.10
CA ALA A 304 4.37 12.32 -7.40
C ALA A 304 3.29 11.95 -6.37
N LEU A 305 3.43 10.80 -5.70
CA LEU A 305 2.50 10.34 -4.64
C LEU A 305 2.67 11.08 -3.30
N ALA A 306 3.70 11.93 -3.14
CA ALA A 306 4.00 12.60 -1.88
C ALA A 306 2.80 13.30 -1.20
N PRO A 307 1.84 13.92 -1.91
CA PRO A 307 0.67 14.55 -1.30
C PRO A 307 -0.24 13.60 -0.50
N ILE A 308 -0.31 12.32 -0.89
CA ILE A 308 -1.20 11.33 -0.28
C ILE A 308 -0.50 10.39 0.68
N MET A 309 0.83 10.30 0.67
CA MET A 309 1.55 9.44 1.60
C MET A 309 1.26 9.85 3.04
N ALA A 310 0.93 8.88 3.90
CA ALA A 310 0.62 9.13 5.29
C ALA A 310 1.78 9.82 6.01
N ARG A 311 1.48 10.69 6.97
CA ARG A 311 2.46 11.49 7.69
C ARG A 311 2.24 11.42 9.18
N ARG A 312 3.34 11.36 9.93
CA ARG A 312 3.39 11.59 11.38
C ARG A 312 4.36 12.74 11.61
N ASN A 313 3.96 13.74 12.39
CA ASN A 313 4.77 14.95 12.62
C ASN A 313 5.24 15.63 11.32
N LYS A 314 4.34 15.72 10.33
CA LYS A 314 4.55 16.33 8.99
C LYS A 314 5.57 15.60 8.08
N ILE A 315 6.12 14.47 8.50
CA ILE A 315 7.07 13.66 7.73
C ILE A 315 6.41 12.32 7.37
N SER A 316 6.66 11.84 6.15
CA SER A 316 6.15 10.53 5.69
C SER A 316 7.11 9.39 5.97
N GLY A 317 8.42 9.65 5.97
CA GLY A 317 9.45 8.68 6.33
C GLY A 317 9.22 8.10 7.72
N GLU A 318 9.46 6.80 7.87
CA GLU A 318 9.22 6.01 9.08
C GLU A 318 7.74 5.90 9.49
N PHE A 319 6.82 6.35 8.63
CA PHE A 319 5.39 6.22 8.82
C PHE A 319 4.65 5.79 7.54
N GLY A 320 4.33 6.72 6.64
CA GLY A 320 3.72 6.39 5.34
C GLY A 320 4.71 5.74 4.36
N VAL A 321 6.01 5.99 4.53
CA VAL A 321 7.07 5.33 3.76
C VAL A 321 8.07 4.74 4.73
N GLN A 322 8.08 3.41 4.86
CA GLN A 322 8.92 2.68 5.79
C GLN A 322 10.00 1.91 5.03
N LEU A 323 11.26 2.27 5.25
CA LEU A 323 12.44 1.56 4.77
C LEU A 323 12.89 0.49 5.76
N LEU A 324 13.12 -0.73 5.27
CA LEU A 324 13.78 -1.86 5.92
C LEU A 324 15.14 -2.15 5.24
N PRO A 325 16.20 -2.46 6.02
CA PRO A 325 16.24 -2.63 7.48
C PRO A 325 16.19 -1.30 8.24
N TRP A 326 15.88 -1.35 9.54
CA TRP A 326 15.86 -0.16 10.43
C TRP A 326 17.20 0.54 10.55
N SER A 327 18.31 -0.15 10.30
CA SER A 327 19.65 0.42 10.25
C SER A 327 19.84 1.41 9.10
N LYS A 328 18.93 1.44 8.10
CA LYS A 328 19.01 2.27 6.89
C LYS A 328 20.28 2.02 6.05
N GLN A 329 20.92 0.86 6.26
CA GLN A 329 22.06 0.40 5.49
C GLN A 329 21.58 -0.14 4.14
N ILE A 330 21.56 0.76 3.15
CA ILE A 330 21.22 0.45 1.76
C ILE A 330 22.23 1.15 0.83
N PRO A 331 22.43 0.64 -0.39
CA PRO A 331 23.27 1.29 -1.39
C PRO A 331 22.86 2.74 -1.68
N ASP A 332 23.83 3.59 -2.02
CA ASP A 332 23.64 5.03 -2.18
C ASP A 332 22.66 5.38 -3.31
N GLU A 333 22.60 4.56 -4.37
CA GLU A 333 21.71 4.78 -5.51
C GLU A 333 20.22 4.75 -5.12
N PHE A 334 19.86 4.05 -4.04
CA PHE A 334 18.46 3.95 -3.57
C PHE A 334 18.08 5.03 -2.55
N LYS A 335 19.05 5.76 -1.97
CA LYS A 335 18.78 6.80 -0.96
C LYS A 335 17.93 7.97 -1.48
N PRO A 336 18.04 8.44 -2.74
CA PRO A 336 17.29 9.59 -3.23
C PRO A 336 15.78 9.50 -3.02
N ILE A 337 15.14 8.37 -3.36
CA ILE A 337 13.68 8.25 -3.20
C ILE A 337 13.26 8.39 -1.73
N PHE A 338 14.02 7.83 -0.80
CA PHE A 338 13.72 7.94 0.63
C PHE A 338 14.02 9.35 1.18
N ARG A 339 15.02 10.06 0.65
CA ARG A 339 15.27 11.48 1.00
C ARG A 339 14.07 12.36 0.65
N SER A 340 13.41 12.11 -0.48
CA SER A 340 12.17 12.79 -0.88
C SER A 340 11.04 12.62 0.15
N TYR A 341 11.15 11.61 1.01
CA TYR A 341 10.20 11.32 2.09
C TYR A 341 10.71 11.66 3.51
N GLY A 342 11.87 12.31 3.63
CA GLY A 342 12.38 12.83 4.89
C GLY A 342 13.40 11.95 5.60
N TYR A 343 13.84 10.85 4.99
CA TYR A 343 14.99 10.10 5.51
C TYR A 343 16.27 10.93 5.42
N ARG A 344 17.14 10.74 6.42
CA ARG A 344 18.47 11.37 6.48
C ARG A 344 19.51 10.29 6.73
N TRP A 345 20.67 10.47 6.11
CA TRP A 345 21.89 9.68 6.36
C TRP A 345 22.92 10.63 6.95
N GLY A 346 23.62 10.16 7.98
CA GLY A 346 24.72 10.87 8.62
C GLY A 346 26.07 10.48 8.04
#